data_AF-A0A922Z374-F1
#
_entry.id   AF-A0A922Z374-F1
#
_cell.length_a   1.000
_cell.length_b   1.000
_cell.length_c   1.000
_cell.angle_alpha   90.00
_cell.angle_beta   90.00
_cell.angle_gamma   90.00
#
_symmetry.space_group_name_H-M   'P 1'
#
loop_
_entity.id
_entity.type
_entity.pdbx_description
1 polymer ?
#
loop_
_entity_poly.entity_id
_entity_poly.type
_entity_poly.pdbx_seq_one_letter_code
_entity_poly.pdbx_strand_id
1 'polypeptide(L)'
;MTQWLPWLDRQGRVSGLRLGVFLLVLVPAAILAFEAWTGQLGSKPWTRAVHDTGTWSVRLLLVTLAISPLRRILDLSKLIGVRRMLGLSVLAYASAHLALYCIDLAFDWGLIVSEIVKRFYLLVGITALAGLVALGATSTDGMIRRLGTRRWQTLHNLVHPIMLLALLHFALQSKIDVTQPALMIGLFALLIVYRGLDRLKVAPTTPVLVAAALATGLATALCETAWYAFATGASAWLVFQANADVVVYQDLAALRPGHWVALAGLAVALCGAFRRRGNRQERRGRAGTPAGAVS
;
A
#
# COMPACT_ATOMS: atom_id res chain seq x y z
N MET A 1 3.10 -30.40 17.49
CA MET A 1 2.20 -29.40 16.86
C MET A 1 2.88 -28.04 16.92
N THR A 2 3.43 -27.53 15.82
CA THR A 2 4.03 -26.18 15.79
C THR A 2 2.90 -25.15 15.91
N GLN A 3 2.82 -24.47 17.05
CA GLN A 3 1.84 -23.41 17.28
C GLN A 3 2.15 -22.23 16.34
N TRP A 4 1.37 -22.11 15.26
CA TRP A 4 1.50 -21.00 14.31
C TRP A 4 0.80 -19.77 14.89
N LEU A 5 1.52 -19.00 15.70
CA LEU A 5 1.03 -17.71 16.18
C LEU A 5 1.59 -16.58 15.30
N PRO A 6 0.79 -15.55 14.95
CA PRO A 6 1.19 -14.48 14.03
C PRO A 6 2.48 -13.74 14.43
N TRP A 7 2.75 -13.65 15.73
CA TRP A 7 3.89 -12.94 16.31
C TRP A 7 5.15 -13.81 16.47
N LEU A 8 5.10 -15.12 16.21
CA LEU A 8 6.27 -15.99 16.29
C LEU A 8 7.05 -15.99 14.98
N ASP A 9 8.36 -16.14 15.03
CA ASP A 9 9.23 -16.36 13.87
C ASP A 9 9.22 -17.84 13.42
N ARG A 10 10.02 -18.17 12.39
CA ARG A 10 10.14 -19.56 11.91
C ARG A 10 10.74 -20.53 12.93
N GLN A 11 11.43 -20.02 13.95
CA GLN A 11 12.05 -20.80 15.02
C GLN A 11 11.16 -20.86 16.27
N GLY A 12 9.94 -20.31 16.22
CA GLY A 12 9.01 -20.26 17.34
C GLY A 12 9.33 -19.19 18.38
N ARG A 13 10.20 -18.22 18.08
CA ARG A 13 10.54 -17.10 18.97
C ARG A 13 9.65 -15.90 18.69
N VAL A 14 9.31 -15.11 19.71
CA VAL A 14 8.54 -13.89 19.52
C VAL A 14 9.36 -12.88 18.70
N SER A 15 8.80 -12.43 17.58
CA SER A 15 9.40 -11.41 16.73
C SER A 15 8.71 -10.08 16.97
N GLY A 16 9.43 -9.12 17.57
CA GLY A 16 8.90 -7.78 17.81
C GLY A 16 8.36 -7.10 16.54
N LEU A 17 9.00 -7.33 15.38
CA LEU A 17 8.51 -6.83 14.09
C LEU A 17 7.14 -7.43 13.71
N ARG A 18 6.97 -8.75 13.86
CA ARG A 18 5.70 -9.40 13.51
C ARG A 18 4.59 -8.96 14.46
N LEU A 19 4.89 -8.92 15.76
CA LEU A 19 3.95 -8.45 16.78
C LEU A 19 3.54 -6.99 16.51
N GLY A 20 4.51 -6.11 16.28
CA GLY A 20 4.25 -4.70 15.98
C GLY A 20 3.37 -4.53 14.74
N VAL A 21 3.69 -5.20 13.63
CA VAL A 21 2.87 -5.13 12.42
C VAL A 21 1.47 -5.72 12.66
N PHE A 22 1.35 -6.79 13.45
CA PHE A 22 0.06 -7.39 13.77
C PHE A 22 -0.83 -6.40 14.54
N LEU A 23 -0.29 -5.78 15.59
CA LEU A 23 -1.00 -4.76 16.36
C LEU A 23 -1.39 -3.56 15.49
N LEU A 24 -0.46 -3.04 14.67
CA LEU A 24 -0.71 -1.89 13.79
C LEU A 24 -1.83 -2.16 12.77
N VAL A 25 -1.94 -3.38 12.26
CA VAL A 25 -3.02 -3.76 11.34
C VAL A 25 -4.37 -3.84 12.04
N LEU A 26 -4.42 -4.08 13.35
CA LEU A 26 -5.66 -4.11 14.12
C LEU A 26 -6.13 -2.71 14.53
N VAL A 27 -5.23 -1.73 14.62
CA VAL A 27 -5.56 -0.35 15.03
C VAL A 27 -6.76 0.23 14.28
N PRO A 28 -6.84 0.19 12.93
CA PRO A 28 -7.97 0.76 12.22
C PRO A 28 -9.31 0.11 12.54
N ALA A 29 -9.33 -1.21 12.65
CA ALA A 29 -10.52 -1.96 13.05
C ALA A 29 -10.93 -1.62 14.49
N ALA A 30 -9.96 -1.44 15.39
CA ALA A 30 -10.22 -1.04 16.77
C ALA A 30 -10.79 0.38 16.87
N ILE A 31 -10.24 1.33 16.09
CA ILE A 31 -10.78 2.70 15.99
C ILE A 31 -12.22 2.66 15.47
N LEU A 32 -12.46 1.94 14.36
CA LEU A 32 -13.80 1.83 13.79
C LEU A 32 -14.80 1.20 14.77
N ALA A 33 -14.40 0.17 15.51
CA ALA A 33 -15.22 -0.46 16.53
C ALA A 33 -15.51 0.49 17.71
N PHE A 34 -14.52 1.28 18.12
CA PHE A 34 -14.68 2.29 19.16
C PHE A 34 -15.63 3.42 18.72
N GLU A 35 -15.49 3.92 17.48
CA GLU A 35 -16.39 4.92 16.90
C GLU A 35 -17.82 4.36 16.76
N ALA A 36 -17.96 3.07 16.41
CA ALA A 36 -19.26 2.40 16.37
C ALA A 36 -19.90 2.32 17.76
N TRP A 37 -19.11 1.92 18.77
CA TRP A 37 -19.56 1.79 20.15
C TRP A 37 -19.96 3.12 20.78
N THR A 38 -19.24 4.19 20.45
CA THR A 38 -19.49 5.54 20.97
C THR A 38 -20.49 6.34 20.13
N GLY A 39 -21.06 5.76 19.07
CA GLY A 39 -22.02 6.42 18.20
C GLY A 39 -21.44 7.55 17.33
N GLN A 40 -20.12 7.56 17.12
CA GLN A 40 -19.39 8.61 16.40
C GLN A 40 -19.35 8.42 14.88
N LEU A 41 -19.92 7.32 14.36
CA LEU A 41 -19.95 7.04 12.91
C LEU A 41 -20.92 7.95 12.11
N GLY A 42 -21.70 8.80 12.81
CA GLY A 42 -22.62 9.75 12.19
C GLY A 42 -23.92 9.12 11.69
N SER A 43 -24.62 9.83 10.79
CA SER A 43 -25.98 9.49 10.36
C SER A 43 -26.07 8.28 9.42
N LYS A 44 -24.96 7.88 8.79
CA LYS A 44 -24.88 6.71 7.89
C LYS A 44 -23.73 5.80 8.32
N PRO A 45 -23.86 5.10 9.46
CA PRO A 45 -22.76 4.38 10.10
C PRO A 45 -22.20 3.25 9.23
N TRP A 46 -23.08 2.49 8.58
CA TRP A 46 -22.69 1.39 7.69
C TRP A 46 -21.94 1.89 6.46
N THR A 47 -22.48 2.89 5.76
CA THR A 47 -21.78 3.52 4.62
C THR A 47 -20.39 4.05 5.01
N ARG A 48 -20.25 4.66 6.20
CA ARG A 48 -18.96 5.10 6.72
C ARG A 48 -18.01 3.93 6.95
N ALA A 49 -18.47 2.88 7.62
CA ALA A 49 -17.68 1.67 7.88
C ALA A 49 -17.23 0.97 6.59
N VAL A 50 -18.10 0.93 5.56
CA VAL A 50 -17.76 0.43 4.22
C VAL A 50 -16.61 1.24 3.62
N HIS A 51 -16.70 2.58 3.63
CA HIS A 51 -15.63 3.43 3.10
C HIS A 51 -14.31 3.27 3.85
N ASP A 52 -14.34 3.20 5.19
CA ASP A 52 -13.13 3.08 6.01
C ASP A 52 -12.45 1.73 5.81
N THR A 53 -13.19 0.62 5.84
CA THR A 53 -12.63 -0.72 5.59
C THR A 53 -12.07 -0.87 4.18
N GLY A 54 -12.73 -0.29 3.17
CA GLY A 54 -12.24 -0.26 1.79
C GLY A 54 -10.93 0.54 1.65
N THR A 55 -10.88 1.73 2.27
CA THR A 55 -9.69 2.59 2.28
C THR A 55 -8.49 1.88 2.93
N TRP A 56 -8.71 1.22 4.08
CA TRP A 56 -7.65 0.47 4.76
C TRP A 56 -7.20 -0.76 3.99
N SER A 57 -8.09 -1.45 3.29
CA SER A 57 -7.72 -2.54 2.38
C SER A 57 -6.71 -2.09 1.31
N VAL A 58 -6.99 -0.96 0.64
CA VAL A 58 -6.09 -0.38 -0.38
C VAL A 58 -4.75 0.04 0.22
N ARG A 59 -4.76 0.71 1.39
CA ARG A 59 -3.54 1.13 2.10
C ARG A 59 -2.67 -0.07 2.47
N LEU A 60 -3.26 -1.13 3.04
CA LEU A 60 -2.55 -2.36 3.40
C LEU A 60 -2.01 -3.09 2.17
N LEU A 61 -2.74 -3.07 1.04
CA LEU A 61 -2.27 -3.69 -0.20
C LEU A 61 -1.06 -2.93 -0.76
N LEU A 62 -1.10 -1.60 -0.72
CA LEU A 62 0.02 -0.75 -1.10
C LEU A 62 1.24 -1.00 -0.20
N VAL A 63 1.06 -1.07 1.13
CA VAL A 63 2.12 -1.41 2.09
C VAL A 63 2.70 -2.80 1.80
N THR A 64 1.85 -3.78 1.52
CA THR A 64 2.27 -5.14 1.14
C THR A 64 3.15 -5.13 -0.11
N LEU A 65 2.79 -4.30 -1.10
CA LEU A 65 3.57 -4.10 -2.31
C LEU A 65 4.86 -3.30 -2.05
N ALA A 66 4.90 -2.41 -1.08
CA ALA A 66 6.10 -1.64 -0.75
C ALA A 66 7.24 -2.50 -0.19
N ILE A 67 6.92 -3.65 0.44
CA ILE A 67 7.92 -4.55 1.05
C ILE A 67 9.04 -4.93 0.09
N SER A 68 8.71 -5.33 -1.14
CA SER A 68 9.71 -5.82 -2.10
C SER A 68 10.74 -4.76 -2.52
N PRO A 69 10.36 -3.56 -3.02
CA PRO A 69 11.34 -2.52 -3.33
C PRO A 69 12.05 -1.99 -2.09
N LEU A 70 11.35 -1.78 -0.97
CA LEU A 70 11.97 -1.26 0.26
C LEU A 70 13.00 -2.22 0.85
N ARG A 71 12.72 -3.53 0.85
CA ARG A 71 13.69 -4.56 1.26
C ARG A 71 15.01 -4.44 0.49
N ARG A 72 14.94 -4.14 -0.82
CA ARG A 72 16.13 -4.05 -1.68
C ARG A 72 16.86 -2.73 -1.52
N ILE A 73 16.13 -1.61 -1.49
CA ILE A 73 16.73 -0.27 -1.38
C ILE A 73 17.35 -0.08 0.00
N LEU A 74 16.66 -0.54 1.05
CA LEU A 74 17.05 -0.33 2.44
C LEU A 74 17.79 -1.52 3.05
N ASP A 75 18.02 -2.62 2.33
CA ASP A 75 18.63 -3.85 2.89
C ASP A 75 17.90 -4.40 4.13
N LEU A 76 16.56 -4.39 4.09
CA LEU A 76 15.68 -4.86 5.17
C LEU A 76 15.16 -6.27 4.89
N SER A 77 16.04 -7.27 4.90
CA SER A 77 15.69 -8.67 4.61
C SER A 77 14.56 -9.21 5.50
N LYS A 78 14.49 -8.78 6.77
CA LYS A 78 13.46 -9.19 7.75
C LYS A 78 12.02 -8.83 7.34
N LEU A 79 11.82 -7.78 6.52
CA LEU A 79 10.47 -7.37 6.09
C LEU A 79 9.74 -8.42 5.26
N ILE A 80 10.47 -9.32 4.60
CA ILE A 80 9.81 -10.40 3.84
C ILE A 80 8.98 -11.32 4.76
N GLY A 81 9.35 -11.40 6.04
CA GLY A 81 8.68 -12.23 7.03
C GLY A 81 7.28 -11.77 7.42
N VAL A 82 6.92 -10.50 7.17
CA VAL A 82 5.57 -9.95 7.46
C VAL A 82 4.67 -9.84 6.23
N ARG A 83 5.20 -10.12 5.03
CA ARG A 83 4.46 -9.96 3.76
C ARG A 83 3.19 -10.81 3.70
N ARG A 84 3.26 -12.07 4.15
CA ARG A 84 2.10 -12.97 4.15
C ARG A 84 1.03 -12.49 5.14
N MET A 85 1.44 -12.01 6.31
CA MET A 85 0.52 -11.47 7.32
C MET A 85 -0.23 -10.26 6.76
N LEU A 86 0.49 -9.28 6.20
CA LEU A 86 -0.11 -8.12 5.57
C LEU A 86 -1.04 -8.48 4.40
N GLY A 87 -0.65 -9.43 3.54
CA GLY A 87 -1.50 -9.89 2.44
C GLY A 87 -2.81 -10.55 2.92
N LEU A 88 -2.76 -11.34 3.98
CA LEU A 88 -3.98 -11.92 4.59
C LEU A 88 -4.84 -10.84 5.27
N SER A 89 -4.21 -9.83 5.86
CA SER A 89 -4.92 -8.69 6.42
C SER A 89 -5.64 -7.88 5.36
N VAL A 90 -5.05 -7.68 4.17
CA VAL A 90 -5.74 -7.07 3.03
C VAL A 90 -7.01 -7.84 2.69
N LEU A 91 -6.92 -9.17 2.58
CA LEU A 91 -8.09 -10.01 2.32
C LEU A 91 -9.14 -9.88 3.43
N ALA A 92 -8.73 -9.89 4.71
CA ALA A 92 -9.66 -9.72 5.83
C ALA A 92 -10.41 -8.38 5.77
N TYR A 93 -9.70 -7.26 5.52
CA TYR A 93 -10.33 -5.95 5.37
C TYR A 93 -11.21 -5.86 4.12
N ALA A 94 -10.81 -6.46 3.01
CA ALA A 94 -11.62 -6.51 1.79
C ALA A 94 -12.90 -7.36 1.96
N SER A 95 -12.81 -8.47 2.69
CA SER A 95 -13.97 -9.29 3.05
C SER A 95 -14.89 -8.56 4.03
N ALA A 96 -14.34 -7.86 5.02
CA ALA A 96 -15.12 -7.02 5.92
C ALA A 96 -15.82 -5.89 5.16
N HIS A 97 -15.16 -5.27 4.19
CA HIS A 97 -15.75 -4.27 3.32
C HIS A 97 -16.98 -4.80 2.55
N LEU A 98 -16.87 -5.98 1.93
CA LEU A 98 -18.03 -6.61 1.28
C LEU A 98 -19.11 -6.99 2.29
N ALA A 99 -18.75 -7.54 3.46
CA ALA A 99 -19.72 -7.91 4.48
C ALA A 99 -20.50 -6.71 4.99
N LEU A 100 -19.83 -5.58 5.25
CA LEU A 100 -20.47 -4.33 5.66
C LEU A 100 -21.36 -3.76 4.56
N TYR A 101 -20.99 -3.90 3.28
CA TYR A 101 -21.85 -3.53 2.17
C TYR A 101 -23.14 -4.39 2.13
N CYS A 102 -23.02 -5.71 2.35
CA CYS A 102 -24.19 -6.58 2.46
C CYS A 102 -25.06 -6.21 3.67
N ILE A 103 -24.46 -5.83 4.79
CA ILE A 103 -25.18 -5.39 6.00
C ILE A 103 -25.90 -4.06 5.74
N ASP A 104 -25.28 -3.10 5.05
CA ASP A 104 -25.89 -1.81 4.68
C ASP A 104 -27.18 -2.02 3.86
N LEU A 105 -27.21 -3.09 3.06
CA LEU A 105 -28.37 -3.52 2.25
C LEU A 105 -29.23 -4.60 2.93
N ALA A 106 -29.07 -4.80 4.25
CA ALA A 106 -29.83 -5.75 5.05
C ALA A 106 -29.84 -7.20 4.51
N PHE A 107 -28.80 -7.61 3.78
CA PHE A 107 -28.70 -8.89 3.08
C PHE A 107 -29.81 -9.16 2.05
N ASP A 108 -30.41 -8.12 1.47
CA ASP A 108 -31.29 -8.28 0.30
C ASP A 108 -30.46 -8.68 -0.92
N TRP A 109 -30.37 -9.98 -1.17
CA TRP A 109 -29.58 -10.54 -2.27
C TRP A 109 -30.04 -10.08 -3.65
N GLY A 110 -31.34 -9.82 -3.82
CA GLY A 110 -31.88 -9.30 -5.08
C GLY A 110 -31.36 -7.90 -5.37
N LEU A 111 -31.43 -7.02 -4.36
CA LEU A 111 -30.89 -5.67 -4.44
C LEU A 111 -29.37 -5.66 -4.61
N ILE A 112 -28.64 -6.42 -3.79
CA ILE A 112 -27.17 -6.52 -3.83
C ILE A 112 -26.69 -6.89 -5.22
N VAL A 113 -27.22 -7.98 -5.80
CA VAL A 113 -26.80 -8.44 -7.13
C VAL A 113 -27.20 -7.41 -8.20
N SER A 114 -28.40 -6.84 -8.11
CA SER A 114 -28.85 -5.82 -9.05
C SER A 114 -27.94 -4.60 -9.06
N GLU A 115 -27.53 -4.10 -7.88
CA GLU A 115 -26.61 -2.97 -7.77
C GLU A 115 -25.22 -3.31 -8.30
N ILE A 116 -24.68 -4.48 -7.93
CA ILE A 116 -23.35 -4.92 -8.40
C ILE A 116 -23.30 -4.97 -9.92
N VAL A 117 -24.33 -5.53 -10.57
CA VAL A 117 -24.38 -5.66 -12.02
C VAL A 117 -24.58 -4.30 -12.71
N LYS A 118 -25.42 -3.43 -12.15
CA LYS A 118 -25.75 -2.12 -12.74
C LYS A 118 -24.64 -1.08 -12.58
N ARG A 119 -23.80 -1.21 -11.55
CA ARG A 119 -22.77 -0.22 -11.21
C ARG A 119 -21.40 -0.73 -11.60
N PHE A 120 -20.82 -0.18 -12.67
CA PHE A 120 -19.52 -0.60 -13.20
C PHE A 120 -18.41 -0.64 -12.13
N TYR A 121 -18.33 0.34 -11.24
CA TYR A 121 -17.31 0.36 -10.18
C TYR A 121 -17.46 -0.82 -9.21
N LEU A 122 -18.67 -1.32 -8.93
CA LEU A 122 -18.87 -2.50 -8.08
C LEU A 122 -18.37 -3.78 -8.77
N LEU A 123 -18.55 -3.92 -10.08
CA LEU A 123 -17.97 -5.03 -10.86
C LEU A 123 -16.44 -5.04 -10.76
N VAL A 124 -15.81 -3.87 -10.87
CA VAL A 124 -14.34 -3.73 -10.69
C VAL A 124 -13.93 -4.18 -9.28
N GLY A 125 -14.69 -3.77 -8.25
CA GLY A 125 -14.43 -4.13 -6.85
C GLY A 125 -14.53 -5.64 -6.60
N ILE A 126 -15.62 -6.28 -7.05
CA ILE A 126 -15.81 -7.73 -6.91
C ILE A 126 -14.74 -8.51 -7.67
N THR A 127 -14.32 -8.04 -8.85
CA THR A 127 -13.23 -8.67 -9.61
C THR A 127 -11.90 -8.62 -8.86
N ALA A 128 -11.58 -7.46 -8.24
CA ALA A 128 -10.39 -7.33 -7.40
C ALA A 128 -10.46 -8.25 -6.17
N LEU A 129 -11.62 -8.32 -5.51
CA LEU A 129 -11.85 -9.19 -4.35
C LEU A 129 -11.70 -10.67 -4.72
N ALA A 130 -12.27 -11.11 -5.84
CA ALA A 130 -12.11 -12.48 -6.31
C ALA A 130 -10.63 -12.84 -6.54
N GLY A 131 -9.85 -11.91 -7.09
CA GLY A 131 -8.40 -12.05 -7.20
C GLY A 131 -7.72 -12.18 -5.83
N LEU A 132 -8.08 -11.34 -4.86
CA LEU A 132 -7.53 -11.41 -3.50
C LEU A 132 -7.87 -12.74 -2.81
N VAL A 133 -9.09 -13.24 -2.98
CA VAL A 133 -9.52 -14.55 -2.46
C VAL A 133 -8.66 -15.67 -3.05
N ALA A 134 -8.43 -15.66 -4.37
CA ALA A 134 -7.57 -16.63 -5.03
C ALA A 134 -6.13 -16.61 -4.50
N LEU A 135 -5.57 -15.42 -4.26
CA LEU A 135 -4.24 -15.26 -3.65
C LEU A 135 -4.23 -15.73 -2.18
N GLY A 136 -5.26 -15.42 -1.41
CA GLY A 136 -5.39 -15.85 -0.02
C GLY A 136 -5.48 -17.37 0.11
N ALA A 137 -6.31 -18.02 -0.70
CA ALA A 137 -6.48 -19.47 -0.73
C ALA A 137 -5.17 -20.19 -1.10
N THR A 138 -4.35 -19.57 -1.96
CA THR A 138 -3.06 -20.13 -2.41
C THR A 138 -1.85 -19.64 -1.59
N SER A 139 -2.09 -18.98 -0.46
CA SER A 139 -1.03 -18.46 0.42
C SER A 139 -0.47 -19.50 1.41
N THR A 140 -1.05 -20.70 1.49
CA THR A 140 -0.63 -21.74 2.44
C THR A 140 0.64 -22.46 2.00
N ASP A 141 1.43 -22.94 2.96
CA ASP A 141 2.66 -23.69 2.67
C ASP A 141 2.37 -24.97 1.88
N GLY A 142 1.20 -25.58 2.10
CA GLY A 142 0.70 -26.69 1.31
C GLY A 142 0.51 -26.32 -0.17
N MET A 143 -0.11 -25.18 -0.47
CA MET A 143 -0.36 -24.77 -1.85
C MET A 143 0.92 -24.34 -2.57
N ILE A 144 1.86 -23.73 -1.85
CA ILE A 144 3.19 -23.43 -2.39
C ILE A 144 3.88 -24.72 -2.86
N ARG A 145 3.82 -25.79 -2.05
CA ARG A 145 4.36 -27.11 -2.42
C ARG A 145 3.61 -27.76 -3.57
N ARG A 146 2.27 -27.69 -3.59
CA ARG A 146 1.44 -28.32 -4.64
C ARG A 146 1.58 -27.65 -6.02
N LEU A 147 1.58 -26.32 -6.07
CA LEU A 147 1.67 -25.57 -7.33
C LEU A 147 3.10 -25.50 -7.87
N GLY A 148 4.09 -25.62 -6.98
CA GLY A 148 5.48 -25.36 -7.28
C GLY A 148 5.78 -23.86 -7.38
N THR A 149 7.03 -23.49 -7.07
CA THR A 149 7.46 -22.09 -6.92
C THR A 149 7.15 -21.23 -8.13
N ARG A 150 7.34 -21.75 -9.36
CA ARG A 150 7.16 -20.97 -10.59
C ARG A 150 5.69 -20.59 -10.83
N ARG A 151 4.77 -21.55 -10.79
CA ARG A 151 3.34 -21.30 -11.01
C ARG A 151 2.74 -20.47 -9.88
N TRP A 152 3.13 -20.75 -8.64
CA TRP A 152 2.73 -19.97 -7.48
C TRP A 152 3.15 -18.50 -7.61
N GLN A 153 4.39 -18.25 -8.07
CA GLN A 153 4.89 -16.89 -8.30
C GLN A 153 4.13 -16.19 -9.42
N THR A 154 3.82 -16.87 -10.53
CA THR A 154 3.01 -16.30 -11.61
C THR A 154 1.63 -15.90 -11.11
N LEU A 155 0.96 -16.77 -10.34
CA LEU A 155 -0.34 -16.46 -9.73
C LEU A 155 -0.23 -15.26 -8.78
N HIS A 156 0.76 -15.24 -7.90
CA HIS A 156 0.94 -14.15 -6.93
C HIS A 156 1.41 -12.84 -7.56
N ASN A 157 1.89 -12.84 -8.80
CA ASN A 157 2.12 -11.62 -9.55
C ASN A 157 0.82 -10.92 -9.98
N LEU A 158 -0.34 -11.60 -9.92
CA LEU A 158 -1.65 -10.99 -10.11
C LEU A 158 -1.99 -9.93 -9.05
N VAL A 159 -1.23 -9.86 -7.95
CA VAL A 159 -1.34 -8.77 -6.97
C VAL A 159 -1.19 -7.38 -7.61
N HIS A 160 -0.44 -7.28 -8.71
CA HIS A 160 -0.24 -6.02 -9.45
C HIS A 160 -1.50 -5.57 -10.20
N PRO A 161 -2.10 -6.39 -11.10
CA PRO A 161 -3.38 -6.03 -11.70
C PRO A 161 -4.51 -5.92 -10.66
N ILE A 162 -4.50 -6.71 -9.58
CA ILE A 162 -5.47 -6.57 -8.47
C ILE A 162 -5.35 -5.18 -7.82
N MET A 163 -4.13 -4.70 -7.54
CA MET A 163 -3.92 -3.35 -7.03
C MET A 163 -4.45 -2.29 -8.00
N LEU A 164 -4.23 -2.47 -9.30
CA LEU A 164 -4.75 -1.54 -10.31
C LEU A 164 -6.28 -1.51 -10.32
N LEU A 165 -6.93 -2.67 -10.25
CA LEU A 165 -8.40 -2.76 -10.13
C LEU A 165 -8.90 -2.13 -8.82
N ALA A 166 -8.21 -2.35 -7.70
CA ALA A 166 -8.57 -1.75 -6.42
C ALA A 166 -8.46 -0.21 -6.45
N LEU A 167 -7.40 0.33 -7.05
CA LEU A 167 -7.24 1.78 -7.26
C LEU A 167 -8.30 2.34 -8.20
N LEU A 168 -8.62 1.63 -9.28
CA LEU A 168 -9.68 2.02 -10.22
C LEU A 168 -11.04 2.04 -9.53
N HIS A 169 -11.38 1.00 -8.78
CA HIS A 169 -12.60 0.95 -7.97
C HIS A 169 -12.68 2.14 -7.00
N PHE A 170 -11.58 2.44 -6.29
CA PHE A 170 -11.51 3.56 -5.36
C PHE A 170 -11.66 4.91 -6.07
N ALA A 171 -11.02 5.10 -7.21
CA ALA A 171 -11.13 6.32 -8.01
C ALA A 171 -12.56 6.52 -8.54
N LEU A 172 -13.20 5.48 -9.10
CA LEU A 172 -14.55 5.55 -9.65
C LEU A 172 -15.62 5.82 -8.58
N GLN A 173 -15.41 5.37 -7.35
CA GLN A 173 -16.30 5.64 -6.23
C GLN A 173 -16.17 7.07 -5.69
N SER A 174 -15.03 7.72 -5.93
CA SER A 174 -14.72 9.05 -5.41
C SER A 174 -15.45 10.12 -6.24
N LYS A 175 -16.29 10.93 -5.58
CA LYS A 175 -17.18 11.87 -6.28
C LYS A 175 -16.53 13.21 -6.61
N ILE A 176 -16.04 13.90 -5.58
CA ILE A 176 -15.52 15.29 -5.70
C ILE A 176 -14.08 15.35 -5.21
N ASP A 177 -13.84 14.83 -4.00
CA ASP A 177 -12.48 14.74 -3.45
C ASP A 177 -11.80 13.46 -3.97
N VAL A 178 -10.79 13.66 -4.82
CA VAL A 178 -9.94 12.58 -5.35
C VAL A 178 -8.54 12.57 -4.74
N THR A 179 -8.29 13.34 -3.67
CA THR A 179 -6.98 13.47 -3.03
C THR A 179 -6.46 12.11 -2.55
N GLN A 180 -7.28 11.32 -1.85
CA GLN A 180 -6.85 10.00 -1.37
C GLN A 180 -6.58 8.99 -2.52
N PRO A 181 -7.49 8.80 -3.49
CA PRO A 181 -7.20 7.98 -4.66
C PRO A 181 -5.94 8.41 -5.41
N ALA A 182 -5.78 9.71 -5.68
CA ALA A 182 -4.63 10.26 -6.39
C ALA A 182 -3.32 9.97 -5.64
N LEU A 183 -3.32 10.11 -4.32
CA LEU A 183 -2.18 9.76 -3.48
C LEU A 183 -1.83 8.26 -3.58
N MET A 184 -2.83 7.37 -3.45
CA MET A 184 -2.60 5.93 -3.53
C MET A 184 -2.11 5.50 -4.92
N ILE A 185 -2.63 6.11 -5.99
CA ILE A 185 -2.18 5.89 -7.38
C ILE A 185 -0.74 6.36 -7.55
N GLY A 186 -0.41 7.56 -7.09
CA GLY A 186 0.94 8.12 -7.19
C GLY A 186 1.99 7.31 -6.42
N LEU A 187 1.65 6.85 -5.21
CA LEU A 187 2.51 5.95 -4.44
C LEU A 187 2.67 4.59 -5.14
N PHE A 188 1.60 4.04 -5.72
CA PHE A 188 1.71 2.81 -6.51
C PHE A 188 2.60 3.01 -7.76
N ALA A 189 2.47 4.14 -8.46
CA ALA A 189 3.33 4.48 -9.59
C ALA A 189 4.81 4.56 -9.17
N LEU A 190 5.12 5.19 -8.04
CA LEU A 190 6.46 5.20 -7.45
C LEU A 190 6.99 3.78 -7.19
N LEU A 191 6.16 2.90 -6.64
CA LEU A 191 6.51 1.49 -6.40
C LEU A 191 6.73 0.70 -7.70
N ILE A 192 6.05 1.06 -8.79
CA ILE A 192 6.29 0.50 -10.13
C ILE A 192 7.61 1.02 -10.70
N VAL A 193 7.91 2.32 -10.56
CA VAL A 193 9.21 2.88 -10.99
C VAL A 193 10.36 2.17 -10.30
N TYR A 194 10.31 1.96 -8.98
CA TYR A 194 11.35 1.20 -8.26
C TYR A 194 11.54 -0.23 -8.75
N ARG A 195 10.46 -0.89 -9.19
CA ARG A 195 10.55 -2.22 -9.80
C ARG A 195 11.09 -2.17 -11.22
N GLY A 196 10.74 -1.14 -11.98
CA GLY A 196 11.26 -0.88 -13.32
C GLY A 196 12.78 -0.70 -13.28
N LEU A 197 13.28 0.11 -12.35
CA LEU A 197 14.72 0.30 -12.13
C LEU A 197 15.45 -1.03 -11.87
N ASP A 198 14.87 -1.90 -11.03
CA ASP A 198 15.43 -3.23 -10.76
C ASP A 198 15.41 -4.14 -11.99
N ARG A 199 14.29 -4.16 -12.75
CA ARG A 199 14.19 -4.93 -14.00
C ARG A 199 15.20 -4.47 -15.05
N LEU A 200 15.46 -3.17 -15.10
CA LEU A 200 16.45 -2.55 -15.99
C LEU A 200 17.88 -2.61 -15.43
N LYS A 201 18.09 -3.24 -14.27
CA LYS A 201 19.38 -3.36 -13.57
C LYS A 201 20.04 -2.00 -13.26
N VAL A 202 19.25 -0.94 -13.13
CA VAL A 202 19.74 0.39 -12.73
C VAL A 202 20.01 0.38 -11.23
N ALA A 203 21.24 0.68 -10.83
CA ALA A 203 21.61 0.76 -9.43
C ALA A 203 20.78 1.85 -8.73
N PRO A 204 20.14 1.58 -7.57
CA PRO A 204 19.30 2.55 -6.87
C PRO A 204 20.13 3.60 -6.13
N THR A 205 21.01 4.35 -6.82
CA THR A 205 21.82 5.42 -6.24
C THR A 205 20.92 6.53 -5.69
N THR A 206 21.41 7.30 -4.70
CA THR A 206 20.65 8.43 -4.14
C THR A 206 20.10 9.39 -5.20
N PRO A 207 20.85 9.85 -6.21
CA PRO A 207 20.30 10.73 -7.24
C PRO A 207 19.19 10.06 -8.07
N VAL A 208 19.32 8.77 -8.39
CA VAL A 208 18.27 8.03 -9.12
C VAL A 208 16.98 7.94 -8.29
N LEU A 209 17.08 7.69 -6.99
CA LEU A 209 15.92 7.60 -6.10
C LEU A 209 15.25 8.97 -5.90
N VAL A 210 16.04 10.04 -5.78
CA VAL A 210 15.54 11.43 -5.72
C VAL A 210 14.83 11.80 -7.02
N ALA A 211 15.45 11.53 -8.18
CA ALA A 211 14.84 11.79 -9.48
C ALA A 211 13.51 11.02 -9.66
N ALA A 212 13.49 9.74 -9.26
CA ALA A 212 12.26 8.93 -9.28
C ALA A 212 11.17 9.53 -8.38
N ALA A 213 11.53 9.98 -7.16
CA ALA A 213 10.58 10.60 -6.23
C ALA A 213 9.98 11.90 -6.78
N LEU A 214 10.83 12.80 -7.31
CA LEU A 214 10.38 14.08 -7.86
C LEU A 214 9.56 13.89 -9.14
N ALA A 215 10.00 13.02 -10.05
CA ALA A 215 9.29 12.76 -11.30
C ALA A 215 7.91 12.14 -11.06
N THR A 216 7.80 11.21 -10.12
CA THR A 216 6.51 10.58 -9.79
C THR A 216 5.60 11.51 -9.00
N GLY A 217 6.14 12.35 -8.10
CA GLY A 217 5.39 13.41 -7.43
C GLY A 217 4.82 14.42 -8.42
N LEU A 218 5.64 14.89 -9.36
CA LEU A 218 5.21 15.79 -10.43
C LEU A 218 4.14 15.15 -11.32
N ALA A 219 4.36 13.91 -11.78
CA ALA A 219 3.39 13.18 -12.57
C ALA A 219 2.04 13.04 -11.82
N THR A 220 2.09 12.78 -10.52
CA THR A 220 0.87 12.70 -9.68
C THR A 220 0.14 14.05 -9.64
N ALA A 221 0.86 15.15 -9.43
CA ALA A 221 0.28 16.50 -9.42
C ALA A 221 -0.33 16.88 -10.78
N LEU A 222 0.33 16.51 -11.89
CA LEU A 222 -0.19 16.73 -13.25
C LEU A 222 -1.45 15.90 -13.52
N CYS A 223 -1.47 14.63 -13.10
CA CYS A 223 -2.65 13.77 -13.24
C CYS A 223 -3.83 14.29 -12.40
N GLU A 224 -3.59 14.71 -11.17
CA GLU A 224 -4.63 15.33 -10.32
C GLU A 224 -5.17 16.61 -10.96
N THR A 225 -4.28 17.47 -11.46
CA THR A 225 -4.64 18.70 -12.17
C THR A 225 -5.51 18.41 -13.40
N ALA A 226 -5.09 17.45 -14.23
CA ALA A 226 -5.82 17.05 -15.42
C ALA A 226 -7.22 16.53 -15.04
N TRP A 227 -7.31 15.71 -13.99
CA TRP A 227 -8.60 15.21 -13.51
C TRP A 227 -9.56 16.33 -13.14
N TYR A 228 -9.15 17.28 -12.29
CA TYR A 228 -10.00 18.41 -11.92
C TYR A 228 -10.38 19.26 -13.14
N ALA A 229 -9.44 19.50 -14.06
CA ALA A 229 -9.74 20.26 -15.27
C ALA A 229 -10.81 19.59 -16.14
N PHE A 230 -10.72 18.27 -16.35
CA PHE A 230 -11.70 17.53 -17.15
C PHE A 230 -13.03 17.28 -16.42
N ALA A 231 -12.99 16.96 -15.12
CA ALA A 231 -14.16 16.54 -14.36
C ALA A 231 -15.02 17.73 -13.90
N THR A 232 -14.41 18.86 -13.54
CA THR A 232 -15.14 20.02 -12.98
C THR A 232 -15.11 21.24 -13.90
N GLY A 233 -14.38 21.19 -15.03
CA GLY A 233 -14.18 22.35 -15.90
C GLY A 233 -13.32 23.45 -15.27
N ALA A 234 -12.63 23.17 -14.15
CA ALA A 234 -11.76 24.13 -13.51
C ALA A 234 -10.53 24.40 -14.40
N SER A 235 -9.94 25.60 -14.32
CA SER A 235 -8.75 25.89 -15.11
C SER A 235 -7.58 25.01 -14.62
N ALA A 236 -6.99 24.23 -15.53
CA ALA A 236 -5.84 23.39 -15.22
C ALA A 236 -4.68 24.21 -14.62
N TRP A 237 -4.48 25.42 -15.10
CA TRP A 237 -3.42 26.29 -14.60
C TRP A 237 -3.60 26.67 -13.12
N LEU A 238 -4.79 27.12 -12.70
CA LEU A 238 -5.04 27.46 -11.29
C LEU A 238 -4.92 26.22 -10.38
N VAL A 239 -5.42 25.06 -10.82
CA VAL A 239 -5.31 23.82 -10.03
C VAL A 239 -3.85 23.38 -9.90
N PHE A 240 -3.05 23.54 -10.97
CA PHE A 240 -1.62 23.26 -10.92
C PHE A 240 -0.88 24.24 -10.00
N GLN A 241 -1.15 25.54 -10.15
CA GLN A 241 -0.58 26.60 -9.30
C GLN A 241 -0.87 26.38 -7.83
N ALA A 242 -2.02 25.80 -7.48
CA ALA A 242 -2.34 25.45 -6.10
C ALA A 242 -1.42 24.37 -5.49
N ASN A 243 -0.53 23.74 -6.26
CA ASN A 243 0.58 22.96 -5.69
C ASN A 243 1.68 23.86 -5.13
N ALA A 244 1.86 25.07 -5.67
CA ALA A 244 2.82 26.05 -5.16
C ALA A 244 2.35 26.72 -3.86
N ASP A 245 1.07 26.64 -3.51
CA ASP A 245 0.50 27.26 -2.30
C ASP A 245 1.20 26.85 -1.00
N VAL A 246 1.70 25.61 -0.91
CA VAL A 246 2.48 25.15 0.24
C VAL A 246 3.78 25.95 0.43
N VAL A 247 4.36 26.45 -0.67
CA VAL A 247 5.59 27.26 -0.67
C VAL A 247 5.25 28.74 -0.57
N VAL A 248 4.23 29.19 -1.31
CA VAL A 248 3.82 30.59 -1.40
C VAL A 248 3.21 31.08 -0.09
N TYR A 249 2.33 30.28 0.53
CA TYR A 249 1.61 30.65 1.75
C TYR A 249 2.16 29.95 3.00
N GLN A 250 3.16 29.07 2.86
CA GLN A 250 3.72 28.27 3.97
C GLN A 250 2.67 27.43 4.72
N ASP A 251 1.55 27.12 4.06
CA ASP A 251 0.47 26.34 4.64
C ASP A 251 0.69 24.84 4.41
N LEU A 252 1.08 24.13 5.47
CA LEU A 252 1.25 22.67 5.44
C LEU A 252 -0.08 21.93 5.22
N ALA A 253 -1.23 22.55 5.50
CA ALA A 253 -2.53 21.97 5.20
C ALA A 253 -2.81 21.91 3.68
N ALA A 254 -2.13 22.73 2.88
CA ALA A 254 -2.21 22.71 1.42
C ALA A 254 -1.42 21.57 0.76
N LEU A 255 -0.88 20.62 1.53
CA LEU A 255 -0.14 19.48 1.00
C LEU A 255 -1.01 18.57 0.13
N ARG A 256 -0.86 18.73 -1.18
CA ARG A 256 -1.47 17.89 -2.21
C ARG A 256 -0.82 16.51 -2.37
N PRO A 257 -1.52 15.53 -2.98
CA PRO A 257 -1.00 14.18 -3.26
C PRO A 257 0.39 14.11 -3.85
N GLY A 258 0.72 14.97 -4.83
CA GLY A 258 2.04 15.00 -5.47
C GLY A 258 3.18 15.25 -4.49
N HIS A 259 2.97 16.13 -3.50
CA HIS A 259 3.95 16.42 -2.45
C HIS A 259 4.18 15.19 -1.58
N TRP A 260 3.11 14.52 -1.15
CA TRP A 260 3.22 13.32 -0.32
C TRP A 260 3.94 12.17 -1.04
N VAL A 261 3.72 11.99 -2.34
CA VAL A 261 4.45 11.01 -3.16
C VAL A 261 5.94 11.36 -3.23
N ALA A 262 6.27 12.62 -3.51
CA ALA A 262 7.65 13.09 -3.54
C ALA A 262 8.34 12.92 -2.18
N LEU A 263 7.70 13.35 -1.10
CA LEU A 263 8.22 13.23 0.27
C LEU A 263 8.45 11.76 0.65
N ALA A 264 7.52 10.86 0.34
CA ALA A 264 7.68 9.43 0.58
C ALA A 264 8.90 8.87 -0.16
N GLY A 265 9.08 9.22 -1.43
CA GLY A 265 10.23 8.79 -2.23
C GLY A 265 11.56 9.39 -1.74
N LEU A 266 11.56 10.65 -1.35
CA LEU A 266 12.74 11.33 -0.77
C LEU A 266 13.13 10.70 0.57
N ALA A 267 12.16 10.36 1.43
CA ALA A 267 12.43 9.64 2.67
C ALA A 267 13.09 8.28 2.41
N VAL A 268 12.65 7.54 1.38
CA VAL A 268 13.30 6.29 0.96
C VAL A 268 14.74 6.53 0.48
N ALA A 269 14.97 7.57 -0.33
CA ALA A 269 16.29 7.93 -0.81
C ALA A 269 17.25 8.28 0.35
N LEU A 270 16.77 9.07 1.30
CA LEU A 270 17.50 9.49 2.50
C LEU A 270 17.86 8.30 3.38
N CYS A 271 16.87 7.46 3.72
CA CYS A 271 17.09 6.24 4.48
C CYS A 271 18.09 5.31 3.79
N GLY A 272 17.98 5.14 2.46
CA GLY A 272 18.93 4.37 1.67
C GLY A 272 20.36 4.91 1.73
N ALA A 273 20.51 6.24 1.69
CA ALA A 273 21.81 6.91 1.79
C ALA A 273 22.47 6.69 3.16
N PHE A 274 21.72 6.84 4.25
CA PHE A 274 22.22 6.60 5.61
C PHE A 274 22.68 5.16 5.81
N ARG A 275 21.89 4.18 5.36
CA ARG A 275 22.25 2.76 5.54
C ARG A 275 23.49 2.35 4.75
N ARG A 276 23.66 2.89 3.54
CA ARG A 276 24.88 2.64 2.75
C ARG A 276 26.13 3.21 3.40
N ARG A 277 26.03 4.39 4.02
CA ARG A 277 27.13 4.97 4.79
C ARG A 277 27.50 4.09 5.97
N GLY A 278 26.52 3.64 6.76
CA GLY A 278 26.74 2.72 7.89
C GLY A 278 27.42 1.42 7.48
N ASN A 279 26.89 0.73 6.46
CA ASN A 279 27.48 -0.52 5.96
C ASN A 279 28.93 -0.33 5.45
N ARG A 280 29.25 0.84 4.86
CA ARG A 280 30.62 1.15 4.41
C ARG A 280 31.58 1.38 5.58
N GLN A 281 31.11 2.03 6.65
CA GLN A 281 31.89 2.22 7.87
C GLN A 281 32.17 0.88 8.57
N GLU A 282 31.17 0.01 8.72
CA GLU A 282 31.35 -1.34 9.29
C GLU A 282 32.37 -2.16 8.50
N ARG A 283 32.30 -2.15 7.16
CA ARG A 283 33.26 -2.85 6.31
C ARG A 283 34.69 -2.31 6.45
N ARG A 284 34.85 -0.99 6.58
CA ARG A 284 36.16 -0.36 6.81
C ARG A 284 36.72 -0.70 8.19
N GLY A 285 35.90 -0.71 9.24
CA GLY A 285 36.31 -1.12 10.58
C GLY A 285 36.80 -2.58 10.64
N ARG A 286 36.12 -3.49 9.94
CA ARG A 286 36.54 -4.90 9.83
C ARG A 286 37.81 -5.09 9.00
N ALA A 287 38.00 -4.30 7.94
CA ALA A 287 39.21 -4.36 7.11
C ALA A 287 40.44 -3.73 7.79
N GLY A 288 40.23 -2.83 8.76
CA GLY A 288 41.28 -2.16 9.53
C GLY A 288 41.74 -2.91 10.79
N THR A 289 41.20 -4.10 11.08
CA THR A 289 41.71 -4.97 12.16
C THR A 289 42.68 -5.98 11.54
N PRO A 290 44.01 -5.80 11.68
CA PRO A 290 44.96 -6.78 11.16
C PRO A 290 44.78 -8.12 11.88
N ALA A 291 44.84 -9.21 11.12
CA ALA A 291 44.67 -10.59 11.58
C ALA A 291 45.87 -11.12 12.40
N GLY A 292 46.45 -10.29 13.28
CA GLY A 292 47.66 -10.61 14.03
C GLY A 292 47.61 -10.07 15.45
N ALA A 293 46.87 -10.75 16.33
CA ALA A 293 47.00 -10.61 17.79
C ALA A 293 46.34 -11.82 18.48
N VAL A 294 46.73 -13.03 18.08
CA VAL A 294 46.63 -14.21 18.95
C VAL A 294 47.95 -14.94 18.80
N SER A 295 48.92 -14.49 19.61
CA SER A 295 50.14 -15.23 19.96
C SER A 295 49.98 -15.69 21.40
#